data_AF-A0PY15-F1
#
_entry.id   AF-A0PY15-F1
#
_cell.length_a   1.000
_cell.length_b   1.000
_cell.length_c   1.000
_cell.angle_alpha   90.00
_cell.angle_beta   90.00
_cell.angle_gamma   90.00
#
_symmetry.space_group_name_H-M   'P 1'
#
loop_
_entity.id
_entity.type
_entity.pdbx_description
1 polymer ?
#
loop_
_entity_poly.entity_id
_entity_poly.type
_entity_poly.pdbx_seq_one_letter_code
_entity_poly.pdbx_strand_id
1 'polypeptide(L)'
;MGIKSKILIISDKNSSSPAIFGFINPRLILPKEVCDKVNYDELRYIILHEMAHLKRKDTIIGFIISILQILHWFNPILWYAFYKMRQDREVACDAFALSYIDSNDYTKYGYTIIKLLENHKRCNGICGVQCIVNDKHGLKRRITMISLFKKNSYKWSAIAIVLLILIGVVTLTNPKKNIVVTSNKQSNKLDNINKITKYDIKTNRFNGKMLIVPNSKKIVIGFNEESPSKVGKTTSEIAKENNAICAINAGGFTDDVSGKSAEVVLNPDSGYETRKPCGILIHNGEFVYNDDKGRKNEKIDIVGFSKRGKLIVGKYTLEELKNINIKEAVSFGPALIVDGNPVNILGDGGWGVAPRTAIGQRRDGSVLFLVIDGRGFKSMGATIKDVQDIMKKYGAVNASNLDGGTVSTMYYKDKVINKPCADKEKVVASTFMVLK
;
A
#
# COMPACT_ATOMS: atom_id res chain seq x y z
N MET A 1 43.47 19.76 -0.68
CA MET A 1 42.20 19.03 -0.41
C MET A 1 41.58 19.31 0.97
N GLY A 2 42.26 19.98 1.91
CA GLY A 2 41.65 20.42 3.18
C GLY A 2 41.17 19.27 4.08
N ILE A 3 41.98 18.20 4.17
CA ILE A 3 41.73 17.03 5.02
C ILE A 3 42.53 17.25 6.32
N LYS A 4 41.86 17.23 7.46
CA LYS A 4 42.48 17.48 8.79
C LYS A 4 42.73 16.20 9.60
N SER A 5 42.24 15.05 9.13
CA SER A 5 42.42 13.76 9.80
C SER A 5 43.85 13.25 9.63
N LYS A 6 44.44 12.68 10.68
CA LYS A 6 45.68 11.90 10.57
C LYS A 6 45.36 10.60 9.86
N ILE A 7 45.99 10.36 8.71
CA ILE A 7 45.79 9.14 7.91
C ILE A 7 47.04 8.28 8.06
N LEU A 8 46.87 7.06 8.55
CA LEU A 8 47.95 6.10 8.64
C LEU A 8 48.09 5.38 7.29
N ILE A 9 49.31 5.38 6.75
CA ILE A 9 49.64 4.67 5.51
C ILE A 9 50.08 3.26 5.89
N ILE A 10 49.40 2.25 5.35
CA ILE A 10 49.75 0.85 5.50
C ILE A 10 50.32 0.37 4.17
N SER A 11 51.57 -0.10 4.20
CA SER A 11 52.16 -0.87 3.11
C SER A 11 51.85 -2.34 3.32
N ASP A 12 50.95 -2.90 2.51
CA ASP A 12 50.61 -4.33 2.56
C ASP A 12 51.16 -5.07 1.33
N LYS A 13 51.51 -6.35 1.53
CA LYS A 13 52.00 -7.25 0.46
C LYS A 13 50.86 -8.03 -0.20
N ASN A 14 49.71 -8.15 0.45
CA ASN A 14 48.58 -8.96 -0.03
C ASN A 14 47.50 -8.14 -0.77
N SER A 15 47.43 -6.83 -0.50
CA SER A 15 46.51 -5.92 -1.19
C SER A 15 46.89 -5.76 -2.65
N SER A 16 45.95 -6.04 -3.55
CA SER A 16 46.21 -5.93 -4.98
C SER A 16 46.18 -4.49 -5.49
N SER A 17 45.50 -3.53 -4.84
CA SER A 17 45.30 -2.17 -5.36
C SER A 17 45.30 -1.11 -4.25
N PRO A 18 45.66 0.17 -4.53
CA PRO A 18 45.47 1.26 -3.58
C PRO A 18 44.02 1.37 -3.12
N ALA A 19 43.82 1.59 -1.82
CA ALA A 19 42.50 1.65 -1.25
C ALA A 19 42.44 2.45 0.05
N ILE A 20 41.28 3.03 0.34
CA ILE A 20 40.96 3.55 1.67
C ILE A 20 40.04 2.60 2.41
N PHE A 21 40.36 2.40 3.68
CA PHE A 21 39.61 1.57 4.60
C PHE A 21 39.26 2.31 5.89
N GLY A 22 38.03 2.14 6.37
CA GLY A 22 37.55 2.59 7.68
C GLY A 22 36.89 3.99 7.71
N PHE A 23 35.88 4.15 8.57
CA PHE A 23 35.09 5.39 8.69
C PHE A 23 35.61 6.37 9.76
N ILE A 24 35.99 5.85 10.93
CA ILE A 24 36.39 6.66 12.11
C ILE A 24 37.89 6.98 12.07
N ASN A 25 38.70 5.97 11.73
CA ASN A 25 40.16 6.07 11.61
C ASN A 25 40.56 5.60 10.21
N PRO A 26 40.40 6.45 9.17
CA PRO A 26 40.69 6.06 7.80
C PRO A 26 42.17 5.71 7.64
N ARG A 27 42.44 4.59 6.98
CA ARG A 27 43.79 4.13 6.66
C ARG A 27 43.94 4.03 5.14
N LEU A 28 45.05 4.53 4.64
CA LEU A 28 45.41 4.43 3.23
C LEU A 28 46.26 3.18 3.05
N ILE A 29 45.77 2.24 2.26
CA ILE A 29 46.50 1.03 1.88
C ILE A 29 47.21 1.32 0.57
N LEU A 30 48.53 1.23 0.58
CA LEU A 30 49.36 1.35 -0.62
C LEU A 30 50.14 0.04 -0.81
N PRO A 31 49.80 -0.77 -1.83
CA PRO A 31 50.57 -1.97 -2.14
C PRO A 31 52.02 -1.64 -2.45
N LYS A 32 52.96 -2.41 -1.90
CA LYS A 32 54.40 -2.20 -2.15
C LYS A 32 54.73 -2.30 -3.65
N GLU A 33 54.11 -3.26 -4.34
CA GLU A 33 54.29 -3.46 -5.79
C GLU A 33 53.87 -2.26 -6.64
N VAL A 34 52.88 -1.49 -6.18
CA VAL A 34 52.45 -0.27 -6.87
C VAL A 34 53.47 0.84 -6.62
N CYS A 35 53.93 0.99 -5.38
CA CYS A 35 54.93 1.98 -5.01
C CYS A 35 56.25 1.79 -5.79
N ASP A 36 56.64 0.54 -6.06
CA ASP A 36 57.88 0.23 -6.77
C ASP A 36 57.77 0.48 -8.30
N LYS A 37 56.55 0.56 -8.86
CA LYS A 37 56.30 0.68 -10.32
C LYS A 37 55.88 2.08 -10.78
N VAL A 38 55.51 2.95 -9.85
CA VAL A 38 55.00 4.29 -10.15
C VAL A 38 56.02 5.37 -9.79
N ASN A 39 56.10 6.40 -10.63
CA ASN A 39 56.94 7.57 -10.34
C ASN A 39 56.25 8.50 -9.32
N TYR A 40 56.95 9.55 -8.88
CA TYR A 40 56.43 10.47 -7.87
C TYR A 40 55.11 11.17 -8.27
N ASP A 41 55.01 11.60 -9.53
CA ASP A 41 53.80 12.27 -10.03
C ASP A 41 52.62 11.30 -10.14
N GLU A 42 52.86 10.08 -10.62
CA GLU A 42 51.88 8.99 -10.66
C GLU A 42 51.40 8.64 -9.24
N LEU A 43 52.31 8.52 -8.27
CA LEU A 43 51.95 8.28 -6.88
C LEU A 43 51.10 9.41 -6.31
N ARG A 44 51.43 10.67 -6.64
CA ARG A 44 50.65 11.84 -6.25
C ARG A 44 49.23 11.76 -6.82
N TYR A 45 49.05 11.37 -8.08
CA TYR A 45 47.73 11.20 -8.69
C TYR A 45 46.90 10.13 -8.00
N ILE A 46 47.52 9.00 -7.65
CA ILE A 46 46.88 7.91 -6.92
C ILE A 46 46.40 8.41 -5.56
N ILE A 47 47.27 9.07 -4.81
CA ILE A 47 46.92 9.61 -3.48
C ILE A 47 45.80 10.64 -3.59
N LEU A 48 45.82 11.53 -4.60
CA LEU A 48 44.74 12.50 -4.82
C LEU A 48 43.40 11.81 -5.08
N HIS A 49 43.38 10.73 -5.85
CA HIS A 49 42.17 9.93 -6.09
C HIS A 49 41.64 9.31 -4.79
N GLU A 50 42.50 8.64 -4.03
CA GLU A 50 42.11 8.06 -2.75
C GLU A 50 41.59 9.13 -1.79
N MET A 51 42.30 10.25 -1.65
CA MET A 51 41.86 11.36 -0.82
C MET A 51 40.48 11.92 -1.24
N ALA A 52 40.09 11.78 -2.51
CA ALA A 52 38.74 12.12 -2.97
C ALA A 52 37.66 11.22 -2.34
N HIS A 53 37.88 9.90 -2.29
CA HIS A 53 36.97 8.97 -1.60
C HIS A 53 36.78 9.35 -0.14
N LEU A 54 37.87 9.69 0.56
CA LEU A 54 37.79 10.10 1.96
C LEU A 54 36.99 11.40 2.13
N LYS A 55 37.30 12.41 1.31
CA LYS A 55 36.63 13.72 1.40
C LYS A 55 35.14 13.63 1.10
N ARG A 56 34.74 12.74 0.19
CA ARG A 56 33.36 12.47 -0.20
C ARG A 56 32.63 11.50 0.74
N LYS A 57 33.33 10.92 1.72
CA LYS A 57 32.81 9.92 2.67
C LYS A 57 32.24 8.68 1.97
N ASP A 58 32.86 8.29 0.87
CA ASP A 58 32.38 7.20 0.01
C ASP A 58 32.32 5.85 0.72
N THR A 59 33.19 5.64 1.71
CA THR A 59 33.14 4.47 2.58
C THR A 59 31.76 4.44 3.28
N ILE A 60 31.34 5.51 3.99
CA ILE A 60 30.09 5.54 4.78
C ILE A 60 28.88 5.24 3.87
N ILE A 61 28.88 5.84 2.69
CA ILE A 61 27.85 5.61 1.68
C ILE A 61 27.83 4.13 1.27
N GLY A 62 29.01 3.51 1.08
CA GLY A 62 29.14 2.07 0.83
C GLY A 62 28.48 1.21 1.90
N PHE A 63 28.66 1.55 3.18
CA PHE A 63 28.01 0.84 4.30
C PHE A 63 26.48 0.99 4.29
N ILE A 64 25.96 2.19 4.06
CA ILE A 64 24.51 2.43 3.94
C ILE A 64 23.92 1.60 2.79
N ILE A 65 24.61 1.56 1.63
CA ILE A 65 24.19 0.74 0.50
C ILE A 65 24.16 -0.74 0.90
N SER A 66 25.14 -1.25 1.62
CA SER A 66 25.15 -2.64 2.07
C SER A 66 23.92 -2.97 2.93
N ILE A 67 23.53 -2.08 3.86
CA ILE A 67 22.30 -2.24 4.64
C ILE A 67 21.07 -2.26 3.72
N LEU A 68 20.98 -1.31 2.78
CA LEU A 68 19.86 -1.26 1.84
C LEU A 68 19.80 -2.50 0.93
N GLN A 69 20.94 -3.05 0.52
CA GLN A 69 21.01 -4.29 -0.25
C GLN A 69 20.57 -5.50 0.56
N ILE A 70 20.83 -5.54 1.87
CA ILE A 70 20.32 -6.59 2.77
C ILE A 70 18.80 -6.47 2.88
N LEU A 71 18.27 -5.27 3.11
CA LEU A 71 16.82 -5.02 3.21
C LEU A 71 16.09 -5.29 1.90
N HIS A 72 16.71 -4.97 0.77
CA HIS A 72 16.15 -5.10 -0.57
C HIS A 72 16.81 -6.22 -1.39
N TRP A 73 17.19 -7.31 -0.73
CA TRP A 73 17.90 -8.42 -1.36
C TRP A 73 17.16 -8.97 -2.60
N PHE A 74 15.82 -8.92 -2.62
CA PHE A 74 14.96 -9.40 -3.70
C PHE A 74 14.71 -8.40 -4.85
N ASN A 75 15.16 -7.13 -4.76
CA ASN A 75 14.79 -6.08 -5.72
C ASN A 75 15.87 -5.86 -6.81
N PRO A 76 15.74 -6.46 -8.02
CA PRO A 76 16.78 -6.37 -9.06
C PRO A 76 17.03 -4.96 -9.59
N ILE A 77 16.03 -4.07 -9.53
CA ILE A 77 16.17 -2.68 -9.96
C ILE A 77 17.10 -1.92 -9.03
N LEU A 78 16.98 -2.14 -7.71
CA LEU A 78 17.89 -1.54 -6.73
C LEU A 78 19.31 -2.08 -6.86
N TRP A 79 19.47 -3.38 -7.14
CA TRP A 79 20.78 -3.96 -7.44
C TRP A 79 21.46 -3.27 -8.64
N TYR A 80 20.72 -3.06 -9.73
CA TYR A 80 21.23 -2.34 -10.90
C TYR A 80 21.53 -0.86 -10.60
N ALA A 81 20.66 -0.19 -9.84
CA ALA A 81 20.86 1.20 -9.42
C ALA A 81 22.15 1.33 -8.59
N PHE A 82 22.39 0.44 -7.62
CA PHE A 82 23.62 0.45 -6.84
C PHE A 82 24.86 0.07 -7.67
N TYR A 83 24.72 -0.80 -8.68
CA TYR A 83 25.79 -1.03 -9.65
C TYR A 83 26.16 0.24 -10.41
N LYS A 84 25.18 0.99 -10.93
CA LYS A 84 25.42 2.27 -11.62
C LYS A 84 26.00 3.33 -10.69
N MET A 85 25.47 3.42 -9.48
CA MET A 85 25.96 4.37 -8.48
C MET A 85 27.44 4.15 -8.14
N ARG A 86 27.89 2.88 -8.03
CA ARG A 86 29.32 2.57 -7.84
C ARG A 86 30.18 3.07 -9.01
N GLN A 87 29.70 2.98 -10.25
CA GLN A 87 30.41 3.54 -11.40
C GLN A 87 30.48 5.07 -11.35
N ASP A 88 29.38 5.73 -10.98
CA ASP A 88 29.30 7.19 -10.88
C ASP A 88 30.22 7.74 -9.78
N ARG A 89 30.39 6.98 -8.70
CA ARG A 89 31.29 7.30 -7.59
C ARG A 89 32.74 7.44 -8.05
N GLU A 90 33.24 6.48 -8.83
CA GLU A 90 34.63 6.52 -9.34
C GLU A 90 34.86 7.72 -10.27
N VAL A 91 33.90 7.99 -11.16
CA VAL A 91 33.93 9.19 -12.04
C VAL A 91 33.93 10.48 -11.24
N ALA A 92 33.14 10.54 -10.16
CA ALA A 92 33.09 11.71 -9.29
C ALA A 92 34.39 11.91 -8.49
N CYS A 93 35.07 10.82 -8.14
CA CYS A 93 36.39 10.88 -7.51
C CYS A 93 37.47 11.34 -8.47
N ASP A 94 37.48 10.83 -9.71
CA ASP A 94 38.35 11.32 -10.78
C ASP A 94 38.16 12.83 -11.00
N ALA A 95 36.91 13.28 -11.16
CA ALA A 95 36.59 14.69 -11.32
C ALA A 95 37.05 15.55 -10.12
N PHE A 96 36.95 15.02 -8.90
CA PHE A 96 37.42 15.72 -7.71
C PHE A 96 38.95 15.79 -7.65
N ALA A 97 39.66 14.70 -7.98
CA ALA A 97 41.11 14.67 -8.06
C ALA A 97 41.63 15.66 -9.11
N LEU A 98 41.04 15.67 -10.31
CA LEU A 98 41.36 16.61 -11.40
C LEU A 98 41.17 18.07 -11.02
N SER A 99 40.31 18.39 -10.05
CA SER A 99 40.15 19.77 -9.57
C SER A 99 41.41 20.33 -8.86
N TYR A 100 42.32 19.45 -8.43
CA TYR A 100 43.61 19.76 -7.79
C TYR A 100 44.83 19.46 -8.67
N ILE A 101 44.62 19.03 -9.92
CA ILE A 101 45.67 18.75 -10.91
C ILE A 101 45.64 19.88 -11.94
N ASP A 102 46.81 20.25 -12.45
CA ASP A 102 46.92 21.23 -13.52
C ASP A 102 46.38 20.66 -14.85
N SER A 103 45.75 21.51 -15.66
CA SER A 103 45.05 21.07 -16.87
C SER A 103 45.95 20.35 -17.88
N ASN A 104 47.25 20.68 -17.88
CA ASN A 104 48.25 20.05 -18.77
C ASN A 104 48.54 18.60 -18.37
N ASP A 105 48.21 18.20 -17.14
CA ASP A 105 48.52 16.89 -16.57
C ASP A 105 47.31 15.94 -16.53
N TYR A 106 46.14 16.34 -17.04
CA TYR A 106 44.94 15.48 -17.08
C TYR A 106 45.17 14.19 -17.87
N THR A 107 45.92 14.29 -18.97
CA THR A 107 46.31 13.14 -19.78
C THR A 107 47.24 12.21 -19.01
N LYS A 108 48.22 12.76 -18.27
CA LYS A 108 49.14 11.98 -17.43
C LYS A 108 48.38 11.24 -16.32
N TYR A 109 47.45 11.92 -15.66
CA TYR A 109 46.53 11.30 -14.69
C TYR A 109 45.76 10.12 -15.30
N GLY A 110 45.17 10.31 -16.49
CA GLY A 110 44.45 9.26 -17.21
C GLY A 110 45.32 8.04 -17.50
N TYR A 111 46.57 8.24 -17.94
CA TYR A 111 47.54 7.17 -18.14
C TYR A 111 47.90 6.44 -16.83
N THR A 112 48.03 7.16 -15.71
CA THR A 112 48.27 6.53 -14.40
C THR A 112 47.14 5.57 -14.01
N ILE A 113 45.88 5.94 -14.25
CA ILE A 113 44.73 5.08 -13.99
C ILE A 113 44.77 3.82 -14.88
N ILE A 114 45.12 3.96 -16.16
CA ILE A 114 45.28 2.83 -17.09
C ILE A 114 46.41 1.91 -16.63
N LYS A 115 47.57 2.47 -16.29
CA LYS A 115 48.77 1.73 -15.82
C LYS A 115 48.51 0.93 -14.54
N LEU A 116 47.71 1.47 -13.62
CA LEU A 116 47.25 0.71 -12.45
C LEU A 116 46.38 -0.48 -12.86
N LEU A 117 45.44 -0.29 -13.78
CA LEU A 117 44.50 -1.32 -14.21
C LEU A 117 45.15 -2.48 -14.97
N GLU A 118 46.24 -2.22 -15.69
CA GLU A 118 47.00 -3.25 -16.43
C GLU A 118 47.63 -4.29 -15.50
N ASN A 119 47.92 -3.93 -14.25
CA ASN A 119 48.70 -4.75 -13.31
C ASN A 119 47.86 -5.45 -12.22
N HIS A 120 46.53 -5.38 -12.27
CA HIS A 120 45.68 -5.80 -11.15
C HIS A 120 44.87 -7.09 -11.39
N LYS A 121 44.87 -7.96 -10.38
CA LYS A 121 43.87 -9.03 -10.20
C LYS A 121 42.56 -8.39 -9.71
N ARG A 122 41.40 -8.89 -10.17
CA ARG A 122 40.08 -8.38 -9.73
C ARG A 122 40.01 -8.36 -8.20
N CYS A 123 39.68 -7.20 -7.63
CA CYS A 123 39.34 -7.11 -6.23
C CYS A 123 37.83 -7.33 -6.10
N ASN A 124 37.42 -8.36 -5.36
CA ASN A 124 36.01 -8.53 -5.04
C ASN A 124 35.62 -7.48 -4.00
N GLY A 125 34.53 -6.74 -4.24
CA GLY A 125 34.09 -5.67 -3.35
C GLY A 125 33.70 -6.18 -1.97
N ILE A 126 34.65 -6.14 -1.03
CA ILE A 126 34.42 -6.38 0.39
C ILE A 126 33.82 -5.10 1.01
N CYS A 127 32.84 -5.27 1.90
CA CYS A 127 32.24 -4.15 2.62
C CYS A 127 33.33 -3.33 3.35
N GLY A 128 33.33 -2.02 3.13
CA GLY A 128 34.27 -1.08 3.78
C GLY A 128 35.63 -0.90 3.09
N VAL A 129 35.92 -1.62 2.00
CA VAL A 129 37.12 -1.40 1.17
C VAL A 129 36.73 -0.70 -0.13
N GLN A 130 37.37 0.44 -0.43
CA GLN A 130 37.21 1.14 -1.69
C GLN A 130 38.51 1.03 -2.48
N CYS A 131 38.51 0.21 -3.52
CA CYS A 131 39.63 0.10 -4.45
C CYS A 131 39.37 0.99 -5.68
N ILE A 132 40.41 1.69 -6.12
CA ILE A 132 40.43 2.47 -7.37
C ILE A 132 40.12 1.64 -8.63
N VAL A 133 40.20 0.31 -8.52
CA VAL A 133 40.05 -0.66 -9.62
C VAL A 133 38.97 -1.69 -9.30
N ASN A 134 37.89 -1.71 -10.09
CA ASN A 134 36.75 -2.62 -9.86
C ASN A 134 36.13 -3.26 -11.13
N ASP A 135 36.19 -2.65 -12.33
CA ASP A 135 35.57 -3.22 -13.56
C ASP A 135 36.16 -2.67 -14.87
N LYS A 136 36.31 -3.53 -15.90
CA LYS A 136 36.77 -3.16 -17.26
C LYS A 136 35.77 -2.25 -17.98
N HIS A 137 34.46 -2.45 -17.78
CA HIS A 137 33.43 -1.62 -18.43
C HIS A 137 33.34 -0.20 -17.87
N GLY A 138 33.76 0.01 -16.62
CA GLY A 138 33.83 1.34 -16.00
C GLY A 138 34.98 2.20 -16.53
N LEU A 139 36.08 1.59 -16.98
CA LEU A 139 37.30 2.30 -17.36
C LEU A 139 37.09 3.24 -18.56
N LYS A 140 36.50 2.74 -19.65
CA LYS A 140 36.24 3.56 -20.84
C LYS A 140 35.47 4.83 -20.49
N ARG A 141 34.46 4.69 -19.61
CA ARG A 141 33.65 5.81 -19.13
C ARG A 141 34.49 6.79 -18.32
N ARG A 142 35.33 6.31 -17.39
CA ARG A 142 36.24 7.16 -16.60
C ARG A 142 37.20 7.96 -17.48
N ILE A 143 37.90 7.32 -18.41
CA ILE A 143 38.83 8.01 -19.34
C ILE A 143 38.11 9.05 -20.20
N THR A 144 36.91 8.74 -20.69
CA THR A 144 36.10 9.70 -21.45
C THR A 144 35.69 10.89 -20.58
N MET A 145 35.34 10.66 -19.31
CA MET A 145 34.97 11.75 -18.40
C MET A 145 36.16 12.60 -17.95
N ILE A 146 37.36 11.99 -17.83
CA ILE A 146 38.62 12.69 -17.57
C ILE A 146 38.97 13.61 -18.75
N SER A 147 38.86 13.13 -19.99
CA SER A 147 39.16 13.95 -21.18
C SER A 147 38.15 15.08 -21.40
N LEU A 148 36.90 14.90 -20.96
CA LEU A 148 35.85 15.91 -21.04
C LEU A 148 35.76 16.82 -19.79
N PHE A 149 36.65 16.65 -18.81
CA PHE A 149 36.57 17.38 -17.55
C PHE A 149 36.72 18.89 -17.75
N LYS A 150 35.79 19.66 -17.17
CA LYS A 150 35.82 21.12 -17.15
C LYS A 150 35.68 21.64 -15.72
N LYS A 151 36.60 22.51 -15.31
CA LYS A 151 36.58 23.16 -13.99
C LYS A 151 35.30 24.03 -13.85
N ASN A 152 34.66 23.99 -12.68
CA ASN A 152 33.49 24.80 -12.30
C ASN A 152 32.13 24.51 -12.99
N SER A 153 31.88 23.29 -13.48
CA SER A 153 30.58 22.90 -14.08
C SER A 153 29.50 22.47 -13.04
N TYR A 154 29.24 23.26 -11.99
CA TYR A 154 28.23 22.91 -10.96
C TYR A 154 26.79 23.33 -11.31
N LYS A 155 26.61 24.19 -12.32
CA LYS A 155 25.30 24.76 -12.71
C LYS A 155 24.28 23.68 -13.10
N TRP A 156 24.70 22.67 -13.83
CA TRP A 156 23.84 21.54 -14.23
C TRP A 156 23.46 20.63 -13.06
N SER A 157 24.35 20.46 -12.09
CA SER A 157 24.06 19.70 -10.86
C SER A 157 23.02 20.41 -9.98
N ALA A 158 23.05 21.75 -9.91
CA ALA A 158 22.04 22.53 -9.21
C ALA A 158 20.63 22.35 -9.82
N ILE A 159 20.53 22.37 -11.15
CA ILE A 159 19.27 22.15 -11.88
C ILE A 159 18.69 20.75 -11.58
N ALA A 160 19.53 19.71 -11.59
CA ALA A 160 19.10 18.34 -11.27
C ALA A 160 18.56 18.21 -9.83
N ILE A 161 19.20 18.87 -8.86
CA ILE A 161 18.74 18.88 -7.46
C ILE A 161 17.37 19.57 -7.34
N VAL A 162 17.18 20.71 -7.99
CA VAL A 162 15.89 21.43 -8.00
C VAL A 162 14.78 20.55 -8.58
N LEU A 163 15.04 19.86 -9.69
CA LEU A 163 14.09 18.93 -10.29
C LEU A 163 13.72 17.77 -9.36
N LEU A 164 14.69 17.18 -8.67
CA LEU A 164 14.44 16.10 -7.71
C LEU A 164 13.57 16.58 -6.54
N ILE A 165 13.84 17.78 -6.01
CA ILE A 165 13.02 18.39 -4.95
C ILE A 165 11.59 18.62 -5.46
N LEU A 166 11.43 19.16 -6.67
CA LEU A 166 10.12 19.42 -7.27
C LEU A 166 9.30 18.12 -7.42
N ILE A 167 9.93 17.07 -7.94
CA ILE A 167 9.30 15.74 -8.06
C ILE A 167 8.92 15.21 -6.68
N GLY A 168 9.81 15.33 -5.69
CA GLY A 168 9.52 14.97 -4.30
C GLY A 168 8.29 15.69 -3.75
N VAL A 169 8.20 17.01 -3.92
CA VAL A 169 7.03 17.81 -3.48
C VAL A 169 5.75 17.33 -4.16
N VAL A 170 5.75 17.15 -5.48
CA VAL A 170 4.55 16.75 -6.23
C VAL A 170 4.09 15.34 -5.84
N THR A 171 5.03 14.41 -5.66
CA THR A 171 4.72 13.00 -5.36
C THR A 171 4.34 12.75 -3.90
N LEU A 172 4.78 13.60 -2.97
CA LEU A 172 4.49 13.46 -1.54
C LEU A 172 3.25 14.25 -1.10
N THR A 173 2.71 15.15 -1.93
CA THR A 173 1.46 15.86 -1.60
C THR A 173 0.23 15.03 -1.96
N ASN A 174 -0.55 14.65 -0.95
CA ASN A 174 -1.82 13.96 -1.14
C ASN A 174 -2.92 14.98 -1.55
N PRO A 175 -3.65 14.79 -2.65
CA PRO A 175 -4.69 15.73 -3.07
C PRO A 175 -5.89 15.74 -2.12
N LYS A 176 -6.43 16.93 -1.79
CA LYS A 176 -7.72 17.07 -1.10
C LYS A 176 -8.84 16.48 -1.97
N LYS A 177 -9.57 15.49 -1.44
CA LYS A 177 -10.68 14.82 -2.15
C LYS A 177 -11.93 15.70 -2.17
N ASN A 178 -12.28 16.24 -3.34
CA ASN A 178 -13.62 16.79 -3.59
C ASN A 178 -14.55 15.65 -4.02
N ILE A 179 -15.38 15.15 -3.11
CA ILE A 179 -16.43 14.17 -3.42
C ILE A 179 -17.58 14.91 -4.10
N VAL A 180 -17.70 14.78 -5.42
CA VAL A 180 -18.83 15.32 -6.19
C VAL A 180 -20.02 14.38 -6.02
N VAL A 181 -21.07 14.87 -5.35
CA VAL A 181 -22.34 14.14 -5.22
C VAL A 181 -23.26 14.64 -6.32
N THR A 182 -23.57 13.79 -7.29
CA THR A 182 -24.56 14.11 -8.32
C THR A 182 -25.90 13.48 -7.91
N SER A 183 -26.90 14.31 -7.64
CA SER A 183 -28.27 13.86 -7.45
C SER A 183 -29.01 13.91 -8.78
N ASN A 184 -29.53 12.77 -9.25
CA ASN A 184 -30.58 12.78 -10.27
C ASN A 184 -31.90 13.08 -9.56
N LYS A 185 -32.16 14.37 -9.34
CA LYS A 185 -33.39 14.86 -8.72
C LYS A 185 -34.50 14.88 -9.77
N GLN A 186 -35.37 13.86 -9.76
CA GLN A 186 -36.69 13.95 -10.35
C GLN A 186 -37.76 13.64 -9.29
N SER A 187 -38.75 14.54 -9.22
CA SER A 187 -40.06 14.47 -8.53
C SER A 187 -40.23 15.18 -7.17
N ASN A 188 -41.46 15.69 -7.01
CA ASN A 188 -41.95 16.75 -6.15
C ASN A 188 -41.95 16.44 -4.64
N LYS A 189 -42.02 17.51 -3.85
CA LYS A 189 -41.61 17.59 -2.44
C LYS A 189 -42.60 17.00 -1.41
N LEU A 190 -43.78 16.49 -1.81
CA LEU A 190 -44.83 16.06 -0.87
C LEU A 190 -45.13 14.54 -0.83
N ASP A 191 -44.80 13.77 -1.87
CA ASP A 191 -45.07 12.30 -1.92
C ASP A 191 -43.89 11.43 -1.43
N ASN A 192 -42.81 12.04 -0.93
CA ASN A 192 -41.47 11.44 -0.91
C ASN A 192 -41.05 10.79 0.42
N ILE A 193 -41.87 10.81 1.46
CA ILE A 193 -41.46 10.33 2.80
C ILE A 193 -41.27 8.80 2.83
N ASN A 194 -41.97 8.04 1.97
CA ASN A 194 -41.91 6.58 1.97
C ASN A 194 -41.15 5.96 0.78
N LYS A 195 -40.46 6.76 -0.03
CA LYS A 195 -39.80 6.27 -1.25
C LYS A 195 -38.30 6.11 -1.07
N ILE A 196 -37.76 4.95 -1.45
CA ILE A 196 -36.31 4.70 -1.49
C ILE A 196 -35.68 5.64 -2.53
N THR A 197 -34.72 6.45 -2.10
CA THR A 197 -34.03 7.42 -2.97
C THR A 197 -32.63 6.91 -3.35
N LYS A 198 -32.27 7.03 -4.63
CA LYS A 198 -30.98 6.57 -5.17
C LYS A 198 -30.05 7.74 -5.51
N TYR A 199 -28.77 7.62 -5.18
CA TYR A 199 -27.71 8.58 -5.51
C TYR A 199 -26.52 7.87 -6.14
N ASP A 200 -25.86 8.57 -7.05
CA ASP A 200 -24.57 8.16 -7.61
C ASP A 200 -23.44 8.85 -6.84
N ILE A 201 -22.48 8.04 -6.38
CA ILE A 201 -21.24 8.52 -5.77
C ILE A 201 -20.16 8.48 -6.84
N LYS A 202 -19.62 9.65 -7.22
CA LYS A 202 -18.54 9.73 -8.20
C LYS A 202 -17.36 10.51 -7.64
N THR A 203 -16.18 9.93 -7.78
CA THR A 203 -14.91 10.57 -7.44
C THR A 203 -13.90 10.28 -8.55
N ASN A 204 -12.76 10.94 -8.53
CA ASN A 204 -11.67 10.65 -9.47
C ASN A 204 -11.09 9.23 -9.30
N ARG A 205 -11.37 8.55 -8.17
CA ARG A 205 -10.81 7.24 -7.84
C ARG A 205 -11.81 6.10 -7.96
N PHE A 206 -13.08 6.37 -7.68
CA PHE A 206 -14.10 5.33 -7.59
C PHE A 206 -15.51 5.83 -7.88
N ASN A 207 -16.35 4.90 -8.31
CA ASN A 207 -17.79 5.05 -8.44
C ASN A 207 -18.50 4.21 -7.38
N GLY A 208 -19.69 4.62 -6.99
CA GLY A 208 -20.55 3.88 -6.09
C GLY A 208 -22.01 4.28 -6.20
N LYS A 209 -22.86 3.56 -5.49
CA LYS A 209 -24.30 3.80 -5.38
C LYS A 209 -24.67 3.95 -3.91
N MET A 210 -25.63 4.83 -3.64
CA MET A 210 -26.22 5.01 -2.33
C MET A 210 -27.75 4.91 -2.45
N LEU A 211 -28.38 4.07 -1.63
CA LEU A 211 -29.83 4.07 -1.41
C LEU A 211 -30.13 4.63 -0.02
N ILE A 212 -31.15 5.47 0.06
CA ILE A 212 -31.71 5.97 1.32
C ILE A 212 -33.07 5.31 1.50
N VAL A 213 -33.17 4.45 2.51
CA VAL A 213 -34.36 3.67 2.88
C VAL A 213 -35.06 4.37 4.06
N PRO A 214 -36.31 4.83 3.91
CA PRO A 214 -36.95 5.66 4.94
C PRO A 214 -37.35 4.89 6.21
N ASN A 215 -37.68 3.60 6.12
CA ASN A 215 -38.18 2.81 7.25
C ASN A 215 -37.24 1.66 7.59
N SER A 216 -36.48 1.80 8.69
CA SER A 216 -35.55 0.77 9.15
C SER A 216 -36.21 -0.53 9.60
N LYS A 217 -37.50 -0.50 10.01
CA LYS A 217 -38.21 -1.70 10.50
C LYS A 217 -38.55 -2.70 9.39
N LYS A 218 -38.52 -2.27 8.13
CA LYS A 218 -38.69 -3.15 6.95
C LYS A 218 -37.41 -3.88 6.56
N ILE A 219 -36.28 -3.55 7.19
CA ILE A 219 -35.00 -4.20 6.91
C ILE A 219 -34.96 -5.53 7.65
N VAL A 220 -34.62 -6.57 6.92
CA VAL A 220 -34.42 -7.94 7.42
C VAL A 220 -33.13 -8.50 6.85
N ILE A 221 -32.61 -9.55 7.48
CA ILE A 221 -31.51 -10.33 6.91
C ILE A 221 -32.08 -11.45 6.04
N GLY A 222 -31.61 -11.53 4.80
CA GLY A 222 -31.76 -12.72 3.96
C GLY A 222 -30.47 -13.54 4.01
N PHE A 223 -30.57 -14.85 4.11
CA PHE A 223 -29.43 -15.75 4.22
C PHE A 223 -29.65 -17.02 3.40
N ASN A 224 -28.59 -17.79 3.18
CA ASN A 224 -28.70 -19.08 2.50
C ASN A 224 -29.05 -20.17 3.52
N GLU A 225 -30.22 -20.80 3.40
CA GLU A 225 -30.66 -21.87 4.31
C GLU A 225 -29.87 -23.17 4.10
N GLU A 226 -29.44 -23.81 5.19
CA GLU A 226 -28.82 -25.13 5.16
C GLU A 226 -29.90 -26.21 4.86
N SER A 227 -29.99 -26.62 3.59
CA SER A 227 -30.72 -27.80 3.16
C SER A 227 -29.75 -28.68 2.37
N PRO A 228 -29.77 -30.03 2.51
CA PRO A 228 -28.63 -30.91 2.23
C PRO A 228 -28.18 -31.00 0.74
N SER A 229 -28.61 -30.10 -0.15
CA SER A 229 -28.37 -30.17 -1.60
C SER A 229 -28.10 -28.85 -2.33
N LYS A 230 -27.83 -27.70 -1.67
CA LYS A 230 -27.88 -26.38 -2.37
C LYS A 230 -26.57 -25.62 -2.61
N VAL A 231 -26.53 -25.06 -3.82
CA VAL A 231 -25.66 -24.02 -4.40
C VAL A 231 -25.71 -22.73 -3.58
N GLY A 232 -24.58 -22.05 -3.43
CA GLY A 232 -24.50 -20.70 -2.87
C GLY A 232 -25.32 -19.69 -3.69
N LYS A 233 -25.99 -18.77 -3.01
CA LYS A 233 -26.79 -17.73 -3.66
C LYS A 233 -26.12 -16.37 -3.60
N THR A 234 -26.34 -15.58 -4.65
CA THR A 234 -25.90 -14.19 -4.75
C THR A 234 -26.85 -13.24 -4.00
N THR A 235 -26.46 -11.97 -3.84
CA THR A 235 -27.31 -10.97 -3.16
C THR A 235 -28.61 -10.77 -3.93
N SER A 236 -28.57 -10.72 -5.26
CA SER A 236 -29.75 -10.53 -6.09
C SER A 236 -30.69 -11.73 -6.09
N GLU A 237 -30.17 -12.96 -6.03
CA GLU A 237 -30.99 -14.18 -5.91
C GLU A 237 -31.73 -14.22 -4.57
N ILE A 238 -31.01 -14.02 -3.46
CA ILE A 238 -31.62 -13.97 -2.11
C ILE A 238 -32.71 -12.88 -2.07
N ALA A 239 -32.43 -11.70 -2.63
CA ALA A 239 -33.39 -10.60 -2.66
C ALA A 239 -34.65 -10.93 -3.49
N LYS A 240 -34.50 -11.59 -4.66
CA LYS A 240 -35.62 -11.97 -5.52
C LYS A 240 -36.51 -13.03 -4.87
N GLU A 241 -35.92 -14.07 -4.28
CA GLU A 241 -36.66 -15.13 -3.60
C GLU A 241 -37.48 -14.60 -2.42
N ASN A 242 -36.96 -13.58 -1.73
CA ASN A 242 -37.64 -12.93 -0.61
C ASN A 242 -38.51 -11.73 -1.02
N ASN A 243 -38.73 -11.53 -2.33
CA ASN A 243 -39.55 -10.44 -2.87
C ASN A 243 -39.14 -9.04 -2.35
N ALA A 244 -37.83 -8.80 -2.20
CA ALA A 244 -37.29 -7.55 -1.69
C ALA A 244 -37.29 -6.42 -2.75
N ILE A 245 -37.43 -5.17 -2.30
CA ILE A 245 -37.31 -3.97 -3.15
C ILE A 245 -35.83 -3.66 -3.43
N CYS A 246 -34.99 -3.75 -2.40
CA CYS A 246 -33.55 -3.51 -2.49
C CYS A 246 -32.78 -4.38 -1.51
N ALA A 247 -31.53 -4.67 -1.83
CA ALA A 247 -30.63 -5.41 -0.96
C ALA A 247 -29.15 -5.01 -1.17
N ILE A 248 -28.35 -5.23 -0.14
CA ILE A 248 -26.88 -5.22 -0.19
C ILE A 248 -26.34 -6.47 0.51
N ASN A 249 -25.15 -6.93 0.13
CA ASN A 249 -24.47 -7.98 0.87
C ASN A 249 -24.17 -7.53 2.32
N ALA A 250 -24.14 -8.47 3.28
CA ALA A 250 -24.08 -8.15 4.71
C ALA A 250 -22.81 -8.67 5.40
N GLY A 251 -22.95 -9.74 6.19
CA GLY A 251 -21.90 -10.25 7.06
C GLY A 251 -20.80 -10.99 6.32
N GLY A 252 -19.72 -11.24 7.04
CA GLY A 252 -18.62 -12.05 6.56
C GLY A 252 -19.00 -13.52 6.49
N PHE A 253 -18.19 -14.28 5.78
CA PHE A 253 -18.32 -15.72 5.66
C PHE A 253 -16.98 -16.40 5.83
N THR A 254 -17.02 -17.65 6.27
CA THR A 254 -15.85 -18.53 6.28
C THR A 254 -16.01 -19.60 5.22
N ASP A 255 -14.86 -20.04 4.73
CA ASP A 255 -14.76 -21.16 3.81
C ASP A 255 -14.24 -22.43 4.53
N ASP A 256 -13.78 -22.34 5.78
CA ASP A 256 -13.34 -23.51 6.55
C ASP A 256 -13.33 -23.23 8.07
N VAL A 257 -13.50 -24.27 8.88
CA VAL A 257 -13.64 -24.29 10.36
C VAL A 257 -12.37 -23.81 11.10
N SER A 258 -11.39 -23.27 10.37
CA SER A 258 -10.03 -22.98 10.82
C SER A 258 -9.59 -21.50 10.67
N GLY A 259 -10.46 -20.59 10.23
CA GLY A 259 -10.21 -19.14 10.32
C GLY A 259 -9.13 -18.58 9.39
N LYS A 260 -8.74 -19.30 8.33
CA LYS A 260 -7.97 -18.75 7.21
C LYS A 260 -8.91 -18.45 6.06
N SER A 261 -8.82 -17.23 5.52
CA SER A 261 -9.71 -16.69 4.50
C SER A 261 -9.67 -17.45 3.17
N ALA A 262 -10.86 -17.57 2.57
CA ALA A 262 -11.15 -17.47 1.14
C ALA A 262 -10.57 -18.55 0.20
N GLU A 263 -10.93 -19.81 0.38
CA GLU A 263 -10.83 -20.83 -0.68
C GLU A 263 -12.24 -21.30 -1.04
N VAL A 264 -12.64 -21.20 -2.31
CA VAL A 264 -13.98 -21.59 -2.77
C VAL A 264 -14.33 -22.99 -2.25
N VAL A 265 -15.28 -23.07 -1.31
CA VAL A 265 -15.83 -24.37 -0.91
C VAL A 265 -16.76 -24.82 -2.00
N LEU A 266 -16.23 -25.64 -2.89
CA LEU A 266 -17.07 -26.49 -3.71
C LEU A 266 -17.71 -27.50 -2.76
N ASN A 267 -19.03 -27.50 -2.68
CA ASN A 267 -19.75 -28.55 -1.98
C ASN A 267 -19.30 -29.90 -2.60
N PRO A 268 -18.70 -30.82 -1.82
CA PRO A 268 -18.15 -32.07 -2.35
C PRO A 268 -19.19 -32.93 -3.09
N ASP A 269 -20.46 -32.81 -2.68
CA ASP A 269 -21.56 -33.62 -3.19
C ASP A 269 -22.21 -33.01 -4.45
N SER A 270 -22.02 -31.72 -4.70
CA SER A 270 -22.72 -31.02 -5.79
C SER A 270 -21.82 -30.19 -6.71
N GLY A 271 -20.56 -29.93 -6.33
CA GLY A 271 -19.60 -29.16 -7.12
C GLY A 271 -19.87 -27.64 -7.19
N TYR A 272 -20.79 -27.12 -6.37
CA TYR A 272 -21.17 -25.70 -6.38
C TYR A 272 -20.52 -24.88 -5.26
N GLU A 273 -20.21 -23.60 -5.52
CA GLU A 273 -19.66 -22.66 -4.53
C GLU A 273 -20.71 -22.39 -3.43
N THR A 274 -20.33 -22.53 -2.16
CA THR A 274 -21.17 -22.21 -0.99
C THR A 274 -20.40 -21.32 0.00
N ARG A 275 -21.11 -20.60 0.89
CA ARG A 275 -20.53 -19.70 1.90
C ARG A 275 -21.25 -19.88 3.22
N LYS A 276 -20.51 -20.16 4.30
CA LYS A 276 -21.07 -20.22 5.66
C LYS A 276 -20.89 -18.87 6.37
N PRO A 277 -21.89 -18.34 7.09
CA PRO A 277 -21.70 -17.11 7.87
C PRO A 277 -20.49 -17.23 8.82
N CYS A 278 -19.84 -16.11 9.13
CA CYS A 278 -18.81 -16.02 10.16
C CYS A 278 -19.39 -15.32 11.39
N GLY A 279 -19.10 -15.81 12.60
CA GLY A 279 -19.61 -15.25 13.85
C GLY A 279 -21.07 -15.63 14.08
N ILE A 280 -21.92 -14.61 14.23
CA ILE A 280 -23.34 -14.80 14.48
C ILE A 280 -24.19 -14.26 13.32
N LEU A 281 -25.33 -14.91 13.13
CA LEU A 281 -26.44 -14.42 12.31
C LEU A 281 -27.71 -14.51 13.13
N ILE A 282 -28.36 -13.37 13.34
CA ILE A 282 -29.63 -13.24 14.05
C ILE A 282 -30.69 -12.81 13.05
N HIS A 283 -31.80 -13.55 13.01
CA HIS A 283 -32.99 -13.21 12.22
C HIS A 283 -34.23 -13.32 13.10
N ASN A 284 -35.12 -12.33 13.03
CA ASN A 284 -36.30 -12.24 13.90
C ASN A 284 -36.03 -12.37 15.43
N GLY A 285 -34.82 -12.03 15.86
CA GLY A 285 -34.39 -12.08 17.27
C GLY A 285 -33.82 -13.43 17.71
N GLU A 286 -33.79 -14.42 16.83
CA GLU A 286 -33.24 -15.76 17.10
C GLU A 286 -31.89 -15.95 16.40
N PHE A 287 -31.00 -16.72 17.04
CA PHE A 287 -29.72 -17.10 16.45
C PHE A 287 -29.96 -18.19 15.40
N VAL A 288 -29.84 -17.82 14.12
CA VAL A 288 -29.91 -18.77 12.99
C VAL A 288 -28.55 -19.40 12.74
N TYR A 289 -27.47 -18.68 13.02
CA TYR A 289 -26.11 -19.19 12.98
C TYR A 289 -25.31 -18.62 14.15
N ASN A 290 -24.45 -19.44 14.74
CA ASN A 290 -23.54 -19.05 15.81
C ASN A 290 -22.34 -19.99 15.85
N ASP A 291 -21.21 -19.57 15.29
CA ASP A 291 -19.92 -20.27 15.42
C ASP A 291 -19.01 -19.69 16.51
N ASP A 292 -19.55 -18.75 17.31
CA ASP A 292 -18.83 -18.21 18.46
C ASP A 292 -18.58 -19.34 19.47
N LYS A 293 -17.30 -19.70 19.66
CA LYS A 293 -16.83 -20.88 20.41
C LYS A 293 -17.03 -20.76 21.94
N GLY A 294 -18.14 -20.21 22.41
CA GLY A 294 -18.53 -20.21 23.82
C GLY A 294 -17.81 -19.20 24.71
N ARG A 295 -17.27 -18.10 24.16
CA ARG A 295 -16.66 -17.05 24.99
C ARG A 295 -17.73 -16.08 25.50
N LYS A 296 -18.44 -16.50 26.57
CA LYS A 296 -19.59 -15.82 27.19
C LYS A 296 -19.41 -14.32 27.48
N ASN A 297 -18.16 -13.83 27.57
CA ASN A 297 -17.81 -12.45 27.89
C ASN A 297 -17.00 -11.72 26.80
N GLU A 298 -16.75 -12.33 25.64
CA GLU A 298 -16.03 -11.65 24.57
C GLU A 298 -16.99 -10.79 23.74
N LYS A 299 -16.49 -9.63 23.31
CA LYS A 299 -17.25 -8.72 22.46
C LYS A 299 -16.89 -8.94 21.00
N ILE A 300 -17.89 -9.25 20.19
CA ILE A 300 -17.77 -9.41 18.74
C ILE A 300 -18.30 -8.17 18.02
N ASP A 301 -17.75 -7.87 16.85
CA ASP A 301 -18.23 -6.76 16.03
C ASP A 301 -19.58 -7.11 15.39
N ILE A 302 -20.58 -6.28 15.65
CA ILE A 302 -21.97 -6.47 15.24
C ILE A 302 -22.41 -5.31 14.36
N VAL A 303 -23.21 -5.67 13.35
CA VAL A 303 -24.03 -4.74 12.59
C VAL A 303 -25.45 -5.30 12.53
N GLY A 304 -26.43 -4.54 13.04
CA GLY A 304 -27.80 -5.05 13.10
C GLY A 304 -28.83 -4.01 13.51
N PHE A 305 -30.09 -4.41 13.55
CA PHE A 305 -31.21 -3.58 13.96
C PHE A 305 -31.89 -4.17 15.19
N SER A 306 -32.18 -3.31 16.17
CA SER A 306 -33.05 -3.68 17.29
C SER A 306 -34.51 -3.78 16.84
N LYS A 307 -35.37 -4.41 17.65
CA LYS A 307 -36.84 -4.44 17.44
C LYS A 307 -37.45 -3.03 17.27
N ARG A 308 -36.79 -1.99 17.83
CA ARG A 308 -37.21 -0.58 17.68
C ARG A 308 -36.74 0.07 16.37
N GLY A 309 -35.94 -0.63 15.56
CA GLY A 309 -35.39 -0.13 14.30
C GLY A 309 -34.16 0.77 14.48
N LYS A 310 -33.49 0.73 15.64
CA LYS A 310 -32.20 1.42 15.84
C LYS A 310 -31.08 0.53 15.26
N LEU A 311 -30.23 1.11 14.42
CA LEU A 311 -29.01 0.47 13.94
C LEU A 311 -27.99 0.39 15.09
N ILE A 312 -27.59 -0.83 15.42
CA ILE A 312 -26.61 -1.21 16.42
C ILE A 312 -25.30 -1.54 15.69
N VAL A 313 -24.21 -0.86 16.06
CA VAL A 313 -22.89 -1.02 15.44
C VAL A 313 -21.80 -1.05 16.50
N GLY A 314 -20.79 -1.90 16.32
CA GLY A 314 -19.63 -1.99 17.21
C GLY A 314 -19.59 -3.29 18.00
N LYS A 315 -18.86 -3.29 19.12
CA LYS A 315 -18.53 -4.51 19.85
C LYS A 315 -19.51 -4.81 20.98
N TYR A 316 -20.14 -5.98 20.93
CA TYR A 316 -21.13 -6.43 21.92
C TYR A 316 -20.94 -7.87 22.35
N THR A 317 -21.30 -8.19 23.59
CA THR A 317 -21.49 -9.59 24.02
C THR A 317 -22.86 -10.10 23.60
N LEU A 318 -23.04 -11.43 23.56
CA LEU A 318 -24.34 -12.04 23.26
C LEU A 318 -25.44 -11.63 24.25
N GLU A 319 -25.08 -11.39 25.52
CA GLU A 319 -26.00 -10.93 26.55
C GLU A 319 -26.41 -9.46 26.34
N GLU A 320 -25.46 -8.58 25.99
CA GLU A 320 -25.76 -7.19 25.64
C GLU A 320 -26.72 -7.12 24.44
N LEU A 321 -26.56 -7.98 23.43
CA LEU A 321 -27.45 -8.06 22.28
C LEU A 321 -28.88 -8.45 22.64
N LYS A 322 -29.05 -9.42 23.56
CA LYS A 322 -30.36 -9.81 24.10
C LYS A 322 -31.02 -8.65 24.83
N ASN A 323 -30.27 -7.95 25.68
CA ASN A 323 -30.76 -6.79 26.45
C ASN A 323 -31.19 -5.62 25.56
N ILE A 324 -30.52 -5.42 24.42
CA ILE A 324 -30.85 -4.39 23.42
C ILE A 324 -32.07 -4.80 22.57
N ASN A 325 -32.60 -6.02 22.74
CA ASN A 325 -33.66 -6.59 21.91
C ASN A 325 -33.31 -6.54 20.43
N ILE A 326 -32.12 -7.07 20.09
CA ILE A 326 -31.69 -7.20 18.70
C ILE A 326 -32.70 -8.06 17.92
N LYS A 327 -33.00 -7.68 16.67
CA LYS A 327 -33.93 -8.40 15.79
C LYS A 327 -33.19 -9.02 14.60
N GLU A 328 -32.37 -8.22 13.95
CA GLU A 328 -31.59 -8.62 12.78
C GLU A 328 -30.14 -8.28 13.08
N ALA A 329 -29.20 -9.21 12.95
CA ALA A 329 -27.78 -8.90 13.08
C ALA A 329 -26.88 -9.87 12.32
N VAL A 330 -25.72 -9.36 11.91
CA VAL A 330 -24.58 -10.15 11.42
C VAL A 330 -23.32 -9.74 12.16
N SER A 331 -22.37 -10.66 12.29
CA SER A 331 -21.01 -10.32 12.70
C SER A 331 -20.23 -9.69 11.56
N PHE A 332 -19.94 -8.39 11.67
CA PHE A 332 -19.01 -7.70 10.79
C PHE A 332 -18.59 -6.34 11.35
N GLY A 333 -17.53 -5.76 10.79
CA GLY A 333 -17.07 -4.43 11.13
C GLY A 333 -16.01 -3.91 10.15
N PRO A 334 -15.26 -2.88 10.57
CA PRO A 334 -15.40 -2.13 11.82
C PRO A 334 -16.59 -1.16 11.81
N ALA A 335 -17.05 -0.76 13.00
CA ALA A 335 -17.92 0.41 13.15
C ALA A 335 -17.20 1.68 12.64
N LEU A 336 -17.93 2.52 11.92
CA LEU A 336 -17.41 3.73 11.29
C LEU A 336 -17.85 4.99 12.03
N ILE A 337 -19.09 5.05 12.50
CA ILE A 337 -19.65 6.17 13.24
C ILE A 337 -20.52 5.59 14.35
N VAL A 338 -20.33 6.06 15.58
CA VAL A 338 -21.10 5.62 16.75
C VAL A 338 -21.67 6.86 17.44
N ASP A 339 -23.00 6.92 17.56
CA ASP A 339 -23.75 8.01 18.18
C ASP A 339 -23.34 9.42 17.68
N GLY A 340 -23.11 9.54 16.36
CA GLY A 340 -22.73 10.77 15.67
C GLY A 340 -21.23 11.06 15.63
N ASN A 341 -20.44 10.29 16.38
CA ASN A 341 -18.99 10.46 16.47
C ASN A 341 -18.27 9.49 15.52
N PRO A 342 -17.49 9.98 14.54
CA PRO A 342 -16.67 9.12 13.71
C PRO A 342 -15.61 8.40 14.55
N VAL A 343 -15.49 7.09 14.37
CA VAL A 343 -14.42 6.29 14.98
C VAL A 343 -13.07 6.75 14.45
N ASN A 344 -12.04 6.78 15.30
CA ASN A 344 -10.70 7.17 14.87
C ASN A 344 -10.11 6.11 13.92
N ILE A 345 -10.00 6.44 12.63
CA ILE A 345 -9.39 5.60 11.61
C ILE A 345 -8.02 6.19 11.26
N LEU A 346 -6.95 5.47 11.61
CA LEU A 346 -5.58 5.86 11.22
C LEU A 346 -5.35 5.55 9.73
N GLY A 347 -4.79 6.52 9.00
CA GLY A 347 -4.46 6.36 7.58
C GLY A 347 -5.66 6.01 6.70
N ASP A 348 -5.58 4.89 5.98
CA ASP A 348 -6.64 4.36 5.12
C ASP A 348 -7.58 3.36 5.85
N GLY A 349 -7.32 3.11 7.13
CA GLY A 349 -7.97 2.08 7.94
C GLY A 349 -7.38 0.69 7.83
N GLY A 350 -6.20 0.55 7.22
CA GLY A 350 -5.39 -0.69 7.21
C GLY A 350 -5.85 -1.77 6.24
N TRP A 351 -6.97 -1.56 5.55
CA TRP A 351 -7.58 -2.54 4.64
C TRP A 351 -7.33 -2.21 3.16
N GLY A 352 -6.56 -1.15 2.87
CA GLY A 352 -6.25 -0.72 1.52
C GLY A 352 -7.44 -0.20 0.72
N VAL A 353 -7.24 -0.07 -0.58
CA VAL A 353 -8.23 0.36 -1.56
C VAL A 353 -8.94 -0.86 -2.13
N ALA A 354 -10.27 -0.96 -1.97
CA ALA A 354 -11.05 -2.08 -2.47
C ALA A 354 -12.51 -1.67 -2.76
N PRO A 355 -13.32 -2.51 -3.44
CA PRO A 355 -14.77 -2.40 -3.36
C PRO A 355 -15.22 -2.48 -1.90
N ARG A 356 -16.24 -1.70 -1.53
CA ARG A 356 -16.74 -1.60 -0.15
C ARG A 356 -18.25 -1.63 -0.12
N THR A 357 -18.80 -2.27 0.89
CA THR A 357 -20.21 -2.19 1.24
C THR A 357 -20.32 -1.64 2.66
N ALA A 358 -21.30 -0.79 2.91
CA ALA A 358 -21.51 -0.22 4.24
C ALA A 358 -22.97 0.14 4.47
N ILE A 359 -23.36 0.13 5.74
CA ILE A 359 -24.71 0.48 6.18
C ILE A 359 -24.65 1.56 7.25
N GLY A 360 -25.58 2.50 7.22
CA GLY A 360 -25.66 3.57 8.22
C GLY A 360 -27.08 3.99 8.49
N GLN A 361 -27.33 4.66 9.60
CA GLN A 361 -28.63 5.19 9.96
C GLN A 361 -28.49 6.67 10.30
N ARG A 362 -29.42 7.48 9.79
CA ARG A 362 -29.54 8.92 10.07
C ARG A 362 -30.36 9.17 11.33
N ARG A 363 -30.30 10.41 11.83
CA ARG A 363 -31.08 10.84 13.01
C ARG A 363 -32.60 10.78 12.79
N ASP A 364 -33.06 10.88 11.55
CA ASP A 364 -34.48 10.73 11.16
C ASP A 364 -34.94 9.26 11.07
N GLY A 365 -34.05 8.29 11.34
CA GLY A 365 -34.33 6.86 11.29
C GLY A 365 -34.11 6.21 9.92
N SER A 366 -33.94 7.00 8.86
CA SER A 366 -33.65 6.47 7.52
C SER A 366 -32.27 5.81 7.45
N VAL A 367 -32.16 4.79 6.61
CA VAL A 367 -31.00 3.90 6.50
C VAL A 367 -30.31 4.11 5.17
N LEU A 368 -28.99 4.20 5.21
CA LEU A 368 -28.09 4.34 4.09
C LEU A 368 -27.54 2.97 3.70
N PHE A 369 -27.78 2.53 2.48
CA PHE A 369 -27.08 1.40 1.86
C PHE A 369 -26.06 1.96 0.88
N LEU A 370 -24.78 1.72 1.13
CA LEU A 370 -23.67 2.19 0.29
C LEU A 370 -22.92 1.00 -0.29
N VAL A 371 -22.74 1.00 -1.61
CA VAL A 371 -21.82 0.08 -2.31
C VAL A 371 -20.90 0.90 -3.22
N ILE A 372 -19.61 0.67 -3.08
CA ILE A 372 -18.55 1.29 -3.88
C ILE A 372 -17.88 0.22 -4.72
N ASP A 373 -17.84 0.45 -6.03
CA ASP A 373 -17.19 -0.44 -6.98
C ASP A 373 -15.65 -0.31 -6.85
N GLY A 374 -14.91 -1.34 -7.21
CA GLY A 374 -13.45 -1.31 -7.14
C GLY A 374 -12.80 -2.37 -8.03
N ARG A 375 -11.46 -2.40 -8.07
CA ARG A 375 -10.68 -3.36 -8.87
C ARG A 375 -11.03 -3.35 -10.37
N GLY A 376 -11.47 -2.21 -10.90
CA GLY A 376 -11.76 -2.02 -12.32
C GLY A 376 -11.17 -0.74 -12.88
N PHE A 377 -11.06 -0.65 -14.21
CA PHE A 377 -10.46 0.51 -14.89
C PHE A 377 -11.12 1.85 -14.52
N LYS A 378 -12.46 1.86 -14.37
CA LYS A 378 -13.23 3.07 -14.01
C LYS A 378 -13.37 3.30 -12.50
N SER A 379 -12.97 2.33 -11.66
CA SER A 379 -13.13 2.40 -10.21
C SER A 379 -12.06 1.56 -9.52
N MET A 380 -11.08 2.23 -8.91
CA MET A 380 -10.03 1.54 -8.14
C MET A 380 -10.58 0.98 -6.83
N GLY A 381 -11.55 1.66 -6.21
CA GLY A 381 -12.13 1.33 -4.91
C GLY A 381 -11.91 2.43 -3.87
N ALA A 382 -12.42 2.20 -2.67
CA ALA A 382 -12.38 3.12 -1.54
C ALA A 382 -11.62 2.53 -0.34
N THR A 383 -11.03 3.43 0.45
CA THR A 383 -10.48 3.11 1.77
C THR A 383 -11.60 3.08 2.82
N ILE A 384 -11.34 2.53 4.01
CA ILE A 384 -12.34 2.56 5.11
C ILE A 384 -12.62 4.01 5.54
N LYS A 385 -11.60 4.87 5.49
CA LYS A 385 -11.76 6.31 5.75
C LYS A 385 -12.67 6.99 4.73
N ASP A 386 -12.55 6.67 3.44
CA ASP A 386 -13.43 7.20 2.40
C ASP A 386 -14.89 6.84 2.65
N VAL A 387 -15.15 5.60 3.06
CA VAL A 387 -16.50 5.12 3.41
C VAL A 387 -17.05 5.90 4.61
N GLN A 388 -16.26 6.07 5.68
CA GLN A 388 -16.67 6.86 6.85
C GLN A 388 -17.02 8.30 6.46
N ASP A 389 -16.19 8.95 5.64
CA ASP A 389 -16.42 10.34 5.23
C ASP A 389 -17.68 10.49 4.38
N ILE A 390 -17.97 9.52 3.49
CA ILE A 390 -19.24 9.47 2.74
C ILE A 390 -20.41 9.28 3.70
N MET A 391 -20.36 8.33 4.62
CA MET A 391 -21.44 8.09 5.58
C MET A 391 -21.73 9.31 6.44
N LYS A 392 -20.68 10.00 6.91
CA LYS A 392 -20.80 11.25 7.68
C LYS A 392 -21.42 12.36 6.83
N LYS A 393 -20.96 12.52 5.58
CA LYS A 393 -21.51 13.52 4.63
C LYS A 393 -23.00 13.30 4.37
N TYR A 394 -23.44 12.04 4.34
CA TYR A 394 -24.84 11.67 4.19
C TYR A 394 -25.62 11.64 5.52
N GLY A 395 -25.05 12.15 6.62
CA GLY A 395 -25.76 12.37 7.88
C GLY A 395 -25.95 11.12 8.75
N ALA A 396 -25.13 10.08 8.56
CA ALA A 396 -25.17 8.91 9.43
C ALA A 396 -24.78 9.28 10.87
N VAL A 397 -25.61 8.87 11.83
CA VAL A 397 -25.31 8.91 13.26
C VAL A 397 -24.76 7.58 13.75
N ASN A 398 -25.17 6.46 13.14
CA ASN A 398 -24.52 5.17 13.31
C ASN A 398 -24.15 4.64 11.92
N ALA A 399 -22.96 4.07 11.76
CA ALA A 399 -22.55 3.43 10.52
C ALA A 399 -21.52 2.35 10.77
N SER A 400 -21.56 1.29 9.97
CA SER A 400 -20.57 0.22 9.99
C SER A 400 -20.21 -0.22 8.59
N ASN A 401 -18.98 -0.71 8.44
CA ASN A 401 -18.55 -1.44 7.26
C ASN A 401 -19.23 -2.82 7.23
N LEU A 402 -19.48 -3.31 6.02
CA LEU A 402 -20.00 -4.65 5.72
C LEU A 402 -18.99 -5.39 4.84
N ASP A 403 -19.28 -6.66 4.53
CA ASP A 403 -18.36 -7.44 3.71
C ASP A 403 -18.14 -6.77 2.36
N GLY A 404 -16.88 -6.75 1.92
CA GLY A 404 -16.42 -5.92 0.83
C GLY A 404 -15.81 -6.73 -0.30
N GLY A 405 -14.95 -6.09 -1.08
CA GLY A 405 -14.17 -6.82 -2.08
C GLY A 405 -15.04 -7.39 -3.18
N THR A 406 -14.83 -8.66 -3.52
CA THR A 406 -15.48 -9.25 -4.70
C THR A 406 -16.99 -9.49 -4.55
N VAL A 407 -17.53 -9.42 -3.33
CA VAL A 407 -18.96 -9.66 -3.09
C VAL A 407 -19.79 -8.37 -3.02
N SER A 408 -19.15 -7.20 -3.06
CA SER A 408 -19.82 -5.89 -2.97
C SER A 408 -20.88 -5.72 -4.06
N THR A 409 -22.15 -5.82 -3.65
CA THR A 409 -23.30 -5.82 -4.58
C THR A 409 -24.49 -5.06 -4.01
N MET A 410 -25.16 -4.30 -4.87
CA MET A 410 -26.41 -3.61 -4.60
C MET A 410 -27.49 -4.00 -5.62
N TYR A 411 -28.57 -4.58 -5.11
CA TYR A 411 -29.78 -4.90 -5.85
C TYR A 411 -30.86 -3.84 -5.58
N TYR A 412 -31.55 -3.39 -6.63
CA TYR A 412 -32.69 -2.47 -6.52
C TYR A 412 -33.64 -2.65 -7.71
N LYS A 413 -34.93 -2.90 -7.42
CA LYS A 413 -36.00 -3.06 -8.44
C LYS A 413 -35.60 -4.06 -9.54
N ASP A 414 -35.36 -5.31 -9.13
CA ASP A 414 -35.09 -6.44 -10.03
C ASP A 414 -33.76 -6.38 -10.80
N LYS A 415 -32.86 -5.46 -10.42
CA LYS A 415 -31.57 -5.28 -11.10
C LYS A 415 -30.44 -5.06 -10.10
N VAL A 416 -29.26 -5.61 -10.42
CA VAL A 416 -27.99 -5.16 -9.82
C VAL A 416 -27.65 -3.80 -10.41
N ILE A 417 -27.44 -2.79 -9.57
CA ILE A 417 -27.29 -1.39 -10.01
C ILE A 417 -25.87 -0.84 -9.86
N ASN A 418 -24.98 -1.54 -9.18
CA ASN A 418 -23.54 -1.25 -9.14
C ASN A 418 -22.80 -2.10 -10.19
N LYS A 419 -21.47 -1.97 -10.27
CA LYS A 419 -20.63 -2.79 -11.15
C LYS A 419 -19.83 -3.81 -10.31
N PRO A 420 -20.30 -5.06 -10.16
CA PRO A 420 -19.56 -6.10 -9.45
C PRO A 420 -18.17 -6.34 -10.04
N CYS A 421 -17.25 -6.85 -9.20
CA CYS A 421 -15.91 -7.20 -9.63
C CYS A 421 -15.95 -8.28 -10.73
N ALA A 422 -15.13 -8.13 -11.78
CA ALA A 422 -15.15 -9.01 -12.95
C ALA A 422 -16.52 -9.12 -13.66
N ASP A 423 -17.37 -8.08 -13.53
CA ASP A 423 -18.67 -8.00 -14.20
C ASP A 423 -19.65 -9.14 -13.83
N LYS A 424 -19.41 -9.83 -12.71
CA LYS A 424 -20.22 -10.95 -12.21
C LYS A 424 -20.44 -10.85 -10.70
N GLU A 425 -21.67 -11.08 -10.27
CA GLU A 425 -22.02 -11.19 -8.85
C GLU A 425 -21.47 -12.49 -8.25
N LYS A 426 -21.08 -12.45 -6.97
CA LYS A 426 -20.60 -13.61 -6.23
C LYS A 426 -21.58 -14.03 -5.15
N VAL A 427 -21.50 -15.30 -4.77
CA VAL A 427 -22.31 -15.87 -3.70
C VAL A 427 -21.94 -15.23 -2.35
N VAL A 428 -22.94 -15.10 -1.48
CA VAL A 428 -22.81 -14.50 -0.15
C VAL A 428 -23.51 -15.37 0.87
N ALA A 429 -23.09 -15.26 2.14
CA ALA A 429 -23.79 -15.95 3.23
C ALA A 429 -25.06 -15.20 3.66
N SER A 430 -25.03 -13.87 3.62
CA SER A 430 -26.11 -13.03 4.12
C SER A 430 -26.23 -11.68 3.38
N THR A 431 -27.42 -11.09 3.46
CA THR A 431 -27.80 -9.83 2.83
C THR A 431 -28.65 -9.00 3.78
N PHE A 432 -28.51 -7.67 3.76
CA PHE A 432 -29.51 -6.76 4.31
C PHE A 432 -30.46 -6.39 3.18
N MET A 433 -31.77 -6.62 3.38
CA MET A 433 -32.78 -6.40 2.36
C MET A 433 -34.01 -5.70 2.91
N VAL A 434 -34.72 -4.98 2.04
CA VAL A 434 -35.97 -4.29 2.36
C VAL A 434 -37.11 -5.02 1.67
N LEU A 435 -38.02 -5.61 2.44
CA LEU A 435 -39.20 -6.29 1.90
C LEU A 435 -40.18 -5.28 1.26
N LYS A 436 -40.97 -5.74 0.28
CA LYS A 436 -41.99 -4.92 -0.39
C LYS A 436 -43.02 -4.32 0.57
#